data_AF-A0A950SBV0-F1
#
_entry.id   AF-A0A950SBV0-F1
#
_cell.length_a   1.000
_cell.length_b   1.000
_cell.length_c   1.000
_cell.angle_alpha   90.00
_cell.angle_beta   90.00
_cell.angle_gamma   90.00
#
_symmetry.space_group_name_H-M   'P 1'
#
loop_
_entity.id
_entity.type
_entity.pdbx_description
1 polymer ?
#
loop_
_entity_poly.entity_id
_entity_poly.type
_entity_poly.pdbx_seq_one_letter_code
_entity_poly.pdbx_strand_id
1 'polypeptide(L)'
;MLATDAEQTAAPRPSLETWARNEPMRHVPSAEWMAWKLDQDLRRRIEILFTAFSHLPSDDARKSSVEVEFRTLCRAIDRLSEAARHNRVNHPPHDLGDRIVWGVNQAVSSLNSLDPHLIGRRFPFHTGERSKGEPIYGALLVVIQHVERVLTLVRTIDRNVDEHLLDGLVKLETPLRPQPIA
;
A
#
# COMPACT_ATOMS: atom_id res chain seq x y z
N MET A 1 -52.04 21.53 -12.13
CA MET A 1 -51.81 20.09 -11.87
C MET A 1 -50.51 19.73 -12.59
N LEU A 2 -49.38 19.67 -11.87
CA LEU A 2 -48.67 18.43 -11.46
C LEU A 2 -48.39 17.52 -12.68
N ALA A 3 -47.16 17.12 -13.02
CA ALA A 3 -45.99 16.91 -12.18
C ALA A 3 -44.65 17.08 -12.94
N THR A 4 -43.66 17.46 -12.15
CA THR A 4 -42.20 17.40 -12.29
C THR A 4 -41.66 16.13 -12.96
N ASP A 5 -40.82 16.28 -13.97
CA ASP A 5 -39.71 15.34 -14.22
C ASP A 5 -38.42 16.02 -13.78
N ALA A 6 -37.97 15.63 -12.59
CA ALA A 6 -36.66 15.96 -12.09
C ALA A 6 -35.64 15.08 -12.83
N GLU A 7 -34.95 15.65 -13.82
CA GLU A 7 -33.61 15.16 -14.14
C GLU A 7 -32.77 15.33 -12.88
N GLN A 8 -32.63 14.23 -12.11
CA GLN A 8 -31.62 14.12 -11.08
C GLN A 8 -30.27 14.25 -11.78
N THR A 9 -29.79 15.48 -11.89
CA THR A 9 -28.37 15.77 -12.05
C THR A 9 -27.71 15.14 -10.84
N ALA A 10 -27.17 13.93 -11.01
CA ALA A 10 -26.34 13.31 -9.99
C ALA A 10 -25.26 14.33 -9.66
N ALA A 11 -25.25 14.82 -8.42
CA ALA A 11 -24.22 15.73 -7.95
C ALA A 11 -22.87 15.12 -8.34
N PRO A 12 -21.97 15.86 -9.00
CA PRO A 12 -20.66 15.35 -9.31
C PRO A 12 -20.02 15.01 -7.96
N ARG A 13 -19.88 13.70 -7.68
CA ARG A 13 -19.06 13.25 -6.56
C ARG A 13 -17.72 13.94 -6.78
N PRO A 14 -17.18 14.69 -5.80
CA PRO A 14 -15.97 15.44 -5.99
C PRO A 14 -14.92 14.46 -6.52
N SER A 15 -14.49 14.69 -7.76
CA SER A 15 -13.33 14.01 -8.31
C SER A 15 -12.20 14.26 -7.32
N LEU A 16 -11.52 13.18 -6.95
CA LEU A 16 -10.35 13.21 -6.10
C LEU A 16 -9.47 14.40 -6.49
N GLU A 17 -8.99 15.07 -5.46
CA GLU A 17 -8.23 16.29 -5.50
C GLU A 17 -7.20 16.25 -6.64
N THR A 18 -7.35 17.17 -7.57
CA THR A 18 -6.49 17.31 -8.74
C THR A 18 -5.06 17.61 -8.25
N TRP A 19 -4.19 16.58 -8.21
CA TRP A 19 -2.82 16.63 -7.68
C TRP A 19 -1.96 17.75 -8.29
N ALA A 20 -2.30 18.23 -9.48
CA ALA A 20 -1.53 19.26 -10.18
C ALA A 20 -1.88 20.70 -9.80
N ARG A 21 -3.01 20.96 -9.12
CA ARG A 21 -3.49 22.34 -8.85
C ARG A 21 -3.60 22.73 -7.38
N ASN A 22 -3.35 21.79 -6.47
CA ASN A 22 -3.38 22.06 -5.03
C ASN A 22 -1.97 22.28 -4.48
N GLU A 23 -1.53 23.53 -4.54
CA GLU A 23 -0.34 24.05 -3.85
C GLU A 23 -0.31 23.79 -2.31
N PRO A 24 -1.41 23.44 -1.60
CA PRO A 24 -1.33 22.98 -0.20
C PRO A 24 -1.07 21.47 0.03
N MET A 25 -0.99 20.62 -1.01
CA MET A 25 -1.03 19.14 -0.89
C MET A 25 0.32 18.39 -1.02
N ARG A 26 1.47 19.03 -0.74
CA ARG A 26 2.77 18.31 -0.61
C ARG A 26 3.03 17.82 0.82
N HIS A 27 2.13 17.03 1.40
CA HIS A 27 2.35 16.43 2.73
C HIS A 27 2.62 14.94 2.61
N VAL A 28 3.91 14.59 2.58
CA VAL A 28 4.34 13.22 2.90
C VAL A 28 3.93 12.91 4.34
N PRO A 29 3.17 11.83 4.61
CA PRO A 29 2.80 11.43 5.96
C PRO A 29 4.03 11.21 6.85
N SER A 30 3.85 11.32 8.17
CA SER A 30 4.94 11.04 9.11
C SER A 30 5.41 9.58 9.02
N ALA A 31 6.66 9.33 9.39
CA ALA A 31 7.18 7.96 9.50
C ALA A 31 6.36 7.10 10.48
N GLU A 32 5.90 7.72 11.58
CA GLU A 32 5.00 7.10 12.55
C GLU A 32 3.68 6.66 11.91
N TRP A 33 3.05 7.52 11.11
CA TRP A 33 1.83 7.15 10.38
C TRP A 33 2.09 6.02 9.40
N MET A 34 3.20 6.06 8.66
CA MET A 34 3.56 5.01 7.69
C MET A 34 3.81 3.66 8.39
N ALA A 35 4.50 3.67 9.53
CA ALA A 35 4.74 2.48 10.34
C ALA A 35 3.43 1.93 10.91
N TRP A 36 2.56 2.79 11.46
CA TRP A 36 1.24 2.41 11.95
C TRP A 36 0.37 1.81 10.83
N LYS A 37 0.35 2.46 9.65
CA LYS A 37 -0.41 1.99 8.47
C LYS A 37 0.04 0.60 8.06
N LEU A 38 1.35 0.35 8.02
CA LEU A 38 1.89 -0.95 7.67
C LEU A 38 1.59 -2.01 8.74
N ASP A 39 1.80 -1.68 10.02
CA ASP A 39 1.76 -2.64 11.12
C ASP A 39 0.34 -2.99 11.57
N GLN A 40 -0.58 -2.03 11.60
CA GLN A 40 -1.90 -2.21 12.18
C GLN A 40 -2.97 -2.44 11.10
N ASP A 41 -2.89 -1.73 9.98
CA ASP A 41 -3.88 -1.83 8.92
C ASP A 41 -3.49 -2.86 7.85
N LEU A 42 -2.35 -2.66 7.19
CA LEU A 42 -1.94 -3.53 6.09
C LEU A 42 -1.61 -4.96 6.56
N ARG A 43 -0.92 -5.12 7.70
CA ARG A 43 -0.65 -6.44 8.29
C ARG A 43 -1.92 -7.27 8.44
N ARG A 44 -2.95 -6.71 9.09
CA ARG A 44 -4.23 -7.39 9.31
C ARG A 44 -4.90 -7.77 7.99
N ARG A 45 -4.89 -6.88 6.99
CA ARG A 45 -5.45 -7.20 5.66
C ARG A 45 -4.67 -8.33 5.00
N ILE A 46 -3.35 -8.28 5.03
CA ILE A 46 -2.49 -9.31 4.45
C ILE A 46 -2.74 -10.67 5.13
N GLU A 47 -2.89 -10.72 6.45
CA GLU A 47 -3.21 -11.95 7.20
C GLU A 47 -4.54 -12.56 6.77
N ILE A 48 -5.60 -11.75 6.64
CA ILE A 48 -6.91 -12.21 6.16
C ILE A 48 -6.79 -12.79 4.75
N LEU A 49 -6.14 -12.05 3.85
CA LEU A 49 -5.95 -12.46 2.45
C LEU A 49 -5.10 -13.73 2.34
N PHE A 50 -4.04 -13.83 3.13
CA PHE A 50 -3.15 -14.99 3.13
C PHE A 50 -3.85 -16.22 3.70
N THR A 51 -4.69 -16.06 4.72
CA THR A 51 -5.51 -17.13 5.27
C THR A 51 -6.44 -17.71 4.21
N ALA A 52 -7.17 -16.86 3.48
CA ALA A 52 -8.04 -17.29 2.38
C ALA A 52 -7.26 -18.03 1.28
N PHE A 53 -6.06 -17.53 0.93
CA PHE A 53 -5.17 -18.20 -0.02
C PHE A 53 -4.65 -19.56 0.49
N SER A 54 -4.25 -19.66 1.77
CA SER A 54 -3.65 -20.86 2.35
C SER A 54 -4.61 -22.05 2.38
N HIS A 55 -5.91 -21.80 2.48
CA HIS A 55 -6.96 -22.81 2.45
C HIS A 55 -7.29 -23.33 1.05
N LEU A 56 -6.70 -22.76 -0.01
CA LEU A 56 -6.91 -23.25 -1.37
C LEU A 56 -6.30 -24.64 -1.57
N PRO A 57 -7.04 -25.58 -2.19
CA PRO A 57 -6.50 -26.84 -2.67
C PRO A 57 -5.27 -26.63 -3.57
N SER A 58 -4.32 -27.56 -3.54
CA SER A 58 -3.08 -27.46 -4.33
C SER A 58 -3.30 -27.46 -5.85
N ASP A 59 -4.42 -28.01 -6.30
CA ASP A 59 -4.84 -28.11 -7.71
C ASP A 59 -5.71 -26.93 -8.17
N ASP A 60 -6.01 -25.96 -7.30
CA ASP A 60 -6.76 -24.76 -7.71
C ASP A 60 -5.95 -23.91 -8.70
N ALA A 61 -6.48 -23.75 -9.92
CA ALA A 61 -5.82 -23.04 -11.01
C ALA A 61 -5.48 -21.57 -10.67
N ARG A 62 -6.18 -20.94 -9.71
CA ARG A 62 -5.96 -19.54 -9.30
C ARG A 62 -4.81 -19.41 -8.31
N LYS A 63 -4.41 -20.50 -7.65
CA LYS A 63 -3.40 -20.51 -6.58
C LYS A 63 -2.07 -19.94 -7.06
N SER A 64 -1.63 -20.33 -8.26
CA SER A 64 -0.38 -19.83 -8.87
C SER A 64 -0.37 -18.31 -9.03
N SER A 65 -1.46 -17.73 -9.56
CA SER A 65 -1.55 -16.27 -9.77
C SER A 65 -1.54 -15.49 -8.45
N VAL A 66 -2.23 -15.99 -7.43
CA VAL A 66 -2.26 -15.38 -6.10
C VAL A 66 -0.90 -15.49 -5.41
N GLU A 67 -0.23 -16.64 -5.52
CA GLU A 67 1.10 -16.85 -4.96
C GLU A 67 2.14 -15.90 -5.58
N VAL A 68 2.11 -15.72 -6.91
CA VAL A 68 2.97 -14.78 -7.62
C VAL A 68 2.77 -13.35 -7.11
N GLU A 69 1.53 -12.94 -6.87
CA GLU A 69 1.24 -11.61 -6.35
C GLU A 69 1.72 -11.45 -4.89
N PHE A 70 1.53 -12.45 -4.03
CA PHE A 70 2.11 -12.44 -2.67
C PHE A 70 3.64 -12.37 -2.66
N ARG A 71 4.31 -13.10 -3.57
CA ARG A 71 5.76 -13.00 -3.73
C ARG A 71 6.18 -11.61 -4.21
N THR A 72 5.37 -10.96 -5.04
CA THR A 72 5.61 -9.59 -5.50
C THR A 72 5.37 -8.56 -4.40
N LEU A 73 4.33 -8.76 -3.57
CA LEU A 73 4.10 -7.99 -2.34
C LEU A 73 5.30 -8.08 -1.39
N CYS A 74 5.87 -9.27 -1.18
CA CYS A 74 7.08 -9.43 -0.36
C CYS A 74 8.23 -8.55 -0.87
N ARG A 75 8.47 -8.55 -2.19
CA ARG A 75 9.50 -7.69 -2.81
C ARG A 75 9.21 -6.20 -2.64
N ALA A 76 7.94 -5.79 -2.70
CA ALA A 76 7.55 -4.40 -2.45
C ALA A 76 7.81 -3.99 -0.99
N ILE A 77 7.53 -4.87 -0.03
CA ILE A 77 7.81 -4.64 1.40
C ILE A 77 9.33 -4.55 1.65
N ASP A 78 10.13 -5.37 0.96
CA ASP A 78 11.59 -5.26 1.03
C ASP A 78 12.10 -3.93 0.51
N ARG A 79 11.58 -3.47 -0.64
CA ARG A 79 11.92 -2.17 -1.21
C ARG A 79 11.55 -1.01 -0.30
N LEU A 80 10.43 -1.12 0.43
CA LEU A 80 10.06 -0.15 1.46
C LEU A 80 11.09 -0.13 2.60
N SER A 81 11.53 -1.30 3.06
CA SER A 81 12.59 -1.43 4.08
C SER A 81 13.91 -0.82 3.59
N GLU A 82 14.27 -1.10 2.35
CA GLU A 82 15.47 -0.57 1.69
C GLU A 82 15.39 0.94 1.51
N ALA A 83 14.25 1.49 1.08
CA ALA A 83 14.05 2.93 0.99
C ALA A 83 14.18 3.63 2.36
N ALA A 84 13.73 2.97 3.43
CA ALA A 84 13.83 3.51 4.79
C ALA A 84 15.25 3.49 5.36
N ARG A 85 16.02 2.40 5.19
CA ARG A 85 17.34 2.28 5.85
C ARG A 85 18.51 1.82 4.99
N HIS A 86 18.32 1.58 3.69
CA HIS A 86 19.32 0.97 2.80
C HIS A 86 19.94 -0.31 3.41
N ASN A 87 19.15 -1.01 4.24
CA ASN A 87 19.59 -2.23 4.89
C ASN A 87 19.56 -3.36 3.88
N ARG A 88 20.67 -4.07 3.73
CA ARG A 88 20.68 -5.34 2.99
C ARG A 88 19.86 -6.36 3.79
N VAL A 89 18.81 -6.87 3.15
CA VAL A 89 17.93 -7.93 3.65
C VAL A 89 18.79 -9.18 3.92
N ASN A 90 18.98 -9.53 5.20
CA ASN A 90 19.74 -10.72 5.58
C ASN A 90 18.79 -11.91 5.72
N HIS A 91 19.00 -12.94 4.87
CA HIS A 91 18.39 -14.27 4.91
C HIS A 91 16.87 -14.30 5.17
N PRO A 92 16.06 -13.89 4.19
CA PRO A 92 14.60 -14.01 4.30
C PRO A 92 14.16 -15.49 4.38
N PRO A 93 13.08 -15.80 5.14
CA PRO A 93 12.48 -17.14 5.15
C PRO A 93 12.05 -17.62 3.74
N HIS A 94 12.08 -18.94 3.54
CA HIS A 94 11.64 -19.55 2.27
C HIS A 94 10.14 -19.77 2.19
N ASP A 95 9.50 -20.11 3.32
CA ASP A 95 8.05 -20.23 3.40
C ASP A 95 7.38 -18.87 3.17
N LEU A 96 6.32 -18.83 2.37
CA LEU A 96 5.69 -17.58 1.97
C LEU A 96 4.99 -16.87 3.13
N GLY A 97 4.36 -17.61 4.04
CA GLY A 97 3.68 -17.04 5.21
C GLY A 97 4.70 -16.42 6.16
N ASP A 98 5.74 -17.18 6.51
CA ASP A 98 6.83 -16.68 7.36
C ASP A 98 7.55 -15.49 6.71
N ARG A 99 7.70 -15.52 5.39
CA ARG A 99 8.35 -14.45 4.62
C ARG A 99 7.58 -13.13 4.67
N ILE A 100 6.25 -13.19 4.60
CA ILE A 100 5.39 -12.02 4.71
C ILE A 100 5.52 -11.41 6.11
N VAL A 101 5.37 -12.22 7.15
CA VAL A 101 5.45 -11.76 8.55
C VAL A 101 6.81 -11.14 8.84
N TRP A 102 7.88 -11.83 8.43
CA TRP A 102 9.25 -11.33 8.57
C TRP A 102 9.45 -10.00 7.83
N GLY A 103 8.99 -9.91 6.58
CA GLY A 103 9.13 -8.72 5.75
C GLY A 103 8.42 -7.50 6.37
N VAL A 104 7.17 -7.68 6.82
CA VAL A 104 6.41 -6.60 7.48
C VAL A 104 7.14 -6.14 8.74
N ASN A 105 7.64 -7.05 9.58
CA ASN A 105 8.41 -6.71 10.78
C ASN A 105 9.67 -5.90 10.46
N GLN A 106 10.41 -6.29 9.41
CA GLN A 106 11.61 -5.56 8.98
C GLN A 106 11.28 -4.16 8.46
N ALA A 107 10.21 -4.02 7.68
CA ALA A 107 9.77 -2.74 7.15
C ALA A 107 9.29 -1.80 8.26
N VAL A 108 8.46 -2.31 9.21
CA VAL A 108 8.01 -1.54 10.38
C VAL A 108 9.20 -1.11 11.25
N SER A 109 10.13 -2.03 11.54
CA SER A 109 11.35 -1.70 12.28
C SER A 109 12.18 -0.63 11.55
N SER A 110 12.31 -0.73 10.23
CA SER A 110 13.05 0.24 9.43
C SER A 110 12.37 1.62 9.45
N LEU A 111 11.04 1.67 9.35
CA LEU A 111 10.27 2.92 9.43
C LEU A 111 10.35 3.57 10.81
N ASN A 112 10.18 2.80 11.90
CA ASN A 112 10.25 3.29 13.28
C ASN A 112 11.65 3.79 13.68
N SER A 113 12.65 3.41 12.92
CA SER A 113 14.04 3.77 13.17
C SER A 113 14.49 5.03 12.40
N LEU A 114 13.58 5.64 11.64
CA LEU A 114 13.76 6.94 11.00
C LEU A 114 13.61 8.05 12.02
N ASP A 115 14.41 9.12 11.87
CA ASP A 115 14.24 10.33 12.69
C ASP A 115 12.92 11.04 12.31
N PRO A 116 11.97 11.20 13.25
CA PRO A 116 10.71 11.89 13.00
C PRO A 116 10.87 13.35 12.54
N HIS A 117 12.02 13.98 12.79
CA HIS A 117 12.30 15.34 12.36
C HIS A 117 12.70 15.45 10.87
N LEU A 118 12.99 14.32 10.21
CA LEU A 118 13.37 14.26 8.79
C LEU A 118 12.17 14.03 7.85
N ILE A 119 11.01 13.61 8.36
CA ILE A 119 9.83 13.24 7.56
C ILE A 119 8.58 13.99 8.09
N GLY A 120 7.84 14.68 7.21
CA GLY A 120 6.53 15.28 7.53
C GLY A 120 6.49 16.81 7.82
N ARG A 121 7.52 17.60 7.45
CA ARG A 121 7.50 19.08 7.61
C ARG A 121 7.20 19.83 6.30
N ARG A 122 6.40 20.91 6.40
CA ARG A 122 6.00 21.86 5.33
C ARG A 122 7.19 22.45 4.54
N PHE A 123 6.95 22.84 3.29
CA PHE A 123 7.84 23.57 2.36
C PHE A 123 7.99 25.06 2.80
N PRO A 124 9.03 25.84 2.40
CA PRO A 124 10.12 25.57 1.45
C PRO A 124 11.49 25.43 2.13
N PHE A 125 12.29 24.43 1.74
CA PHE A 125 13.64 24.28 2.29
C PHE A 125 14.62 23.79 1.20
N HIS A 126 15.73 24.51 1.06
CA HIS A 126 16.72 24.43 -0.02
C HIS A 126 17.85 23.40 0.20
N THR A 127 17.61 22.27 0.87
CA THR A 127 18.69 21.29 1.16
C THR A 127 18.33 19.84 0.79
N GLY A 128 19.33 19.13 0.24
CA GLY A 128 19.21 17.78 -0.34
C GLY A 128 18.92 16.64 0.65
N GLU A 129 18.95 16.89 1.96
CA GLU A 129 18.63 15.89 3.00
C GLU A 129 17.12 15.57 3.07
N ARG A 130 16.25 16.39 2.45
CA ARG A 130 14.78 16.22 2.41
C ARG A 130 14.25 15.28 1.32
N SER A 131 15.09 14.64 0.50
CA SER A 131 14.66 13.75 -0.60
C SER A 131 14.22 12.35 -0.19
N LYS A 132 14.35 11.94 1.09
CA LYS A 132 14.09 10.55 1.51
C LYS A 132 12.63 10.23 1.78
N GLY A 133 11.80 11.22 2.15
CA GLY A 133 10.40 10.98 2.51
C GLY A 133 9.54 10.56 1.31
N GLU A 134 9.74 11.18 0.14
CA GLU A 134 8.99 10.87 -1.09
C GLU A 134 9.24 9.44 -1.60
N PRO A 135 10.49 8.93 -1.69
CA PRO A 135 10.77 7.54 -2.03
C PRO A 135 10.16 6.54 -1.04
N ILE A 136 10.21 6.81 0.26
CA ILE A 136 9.66 5.92 1.29
C ILE A 136 8.13 5.86 1.15
N TYR A 137 7.48 7.01 1.00
CA TYR A 137 6.03 7.06 0.81
C TYR A 137 5.61 6.43 -0.52
N GLY A 138 6.35 6.67 -1.61
CA GLY A 138 6.15 6.01 -2.89
C GLY A 138 6.25 4.49 -2.78
N ALA A 139 7.26 3.97 -2.06
CA ALA A 139 7.39 2.54 -1.81
C ALA A 139 6.21 1.98 -0.99
N LEU A 140 5.72 2.72 0.01
CA LEU A 140 4.53 2.33 0.79
C LEU A 140 3.28 2.27 -0.11
N LEU A 141 3.12 3.24 -1.01
CA LEU A 141 2.01 3.24 -1.96
C LEU A 141 2.05 2.03 -2.92
N VAL A 142 3.25 1.59 -3.32
CA VAL A 142 3.41 0.33 -4.09
C VAL A 142 2.98 -0.88 -3.26
N VAL A 143 3.33 -0.94 -1.96
CA VAL A 143 2.85 -2.01 -1.07
C VAL A 143 1.32 -2.01 -0.99
N ILE A 144 0.69 -0.84 -0.79
CA ILE A 144 -0.77 -0.68 -0.75
C ILE A 144 -1.39 -1.20 -2.05
N GLN A 145 -0.82 -0.84 -3.21
CA GLN A 145 -1.30 -1.30 -4.51
C GLN A 145 -1.23 -2.83 -4.66
N HIS A 146 -0.17 -3.47 -4.18
CA HIS A 146 -0.07 -4.93 -4.20
C HIS A 146 -1.09 -5.57 -3.26
N VAL A 147 -1.37 -4.99 -2.09
CA VAL A 147 -2.45 -5.46 -1.20
C VAL A 147 -3.81 -5.38 -1.90
N GLU A 148 -4.09 -4.29 -2.62
CA GLU A 148 -5.32 -4.14 -3.41
C GLU A 148 -5.44 -5.20 -4.52
N ARG A 149 -4.32 -5.50 -5.21
CA ARG A 149 -4.29 -6.54 -6.24
C ARG A 149 -4.51 -7.94 -5.67
N VAL A 150 -3.84 -8.29 -4.57
CA VAL A 150 -4.06 -9.56 -3.86
C VAL A 150 -5.51 -9.67 -3.44
N LEU A 151 -6.07 -8.61 -2.85
CA LEU A 151 -7.48 -8.57 -2.46
C LEU A 151 -8.40 -8.83 -3.65
N THR A 152 -8.17 -8.15 -4.78
CA THR A 152 -8.96 -8.35 -6.01
C THR A 152 -8.91 -9.80 -6.49
N LEU A 153 -7.73 -10.43 -6.46
CA LEU A 153 -7.57 -11.83 -6.83
C LEU A 153 -8.25 -12.77 -5.83
N VAL A 154 -8.05 -12.57 -4.53
CA VAL A 154 -8.62 -13.41 -3.46
C VAL A 154 -10.14 -13.30 -3.39
N ARG A 155 -10.73 -12.15 -3.72
CA ARG A 155 -12.20 -12.01 -3.83
C ARG A 155 -12.84 -12.89 -4.90
N THR A 156 -12.07 -13.32 -5.90
CA THR A 156 -12.55 -14.31 -6.88
C THR A 156 -12.63 -15.72 -6.31
N ILE A 157 -11.97 -15.96 -5.17
CA ILE A 157 -11.87 -17.24 -4.45
C ILE A 157 -12.84 -17.28 -3.28
N ASP A 158 -12.73 -16.31 -2.37
CA ASP A 158 -13.56 -16.19 -1.18
C ASP A 158 -14.38 -14.91 -1.26
N ARG A 159 -15.69 -15.08 -1.46
CA ARG A 159 -16.65 -13.97 -1.55
C ARG A 159 -16.93 -13.30 -0.20
N ASN A 160 -16.51 -13.92 0.91
CA ASN A 160 -16.64 -13.33 2.25
C ASN A 160 -15.50 -12.35 2.56
N VAL A 161 -14.47 -12.27 1.72
CA VAL A 161 -13.48 -11.19 1.75
C VAL A 161 -14.17 -9.91 1.24
N ASP A 162 -14.60 -9.11 2.21
CA ASP A 162 -15.46 -7.95 2.01
C ASP A 162 -14.75 -6.78 1.29
N GLU A 163 -15.52 -5.98 0.54
CA GLU A 163 -15.10 -4.70 -0.05
C GLU A 163 -14.67 -3.69 1.01
N HIS A 164 -15.15 -3.83 2.25
CA HIS A 164 -14.69 -3.01 3.37
C HIS A 164 -13.19 -3.17 3.64
N LEU A 165 -12.54 -4.24 3.16
CA LEU A 165 -11.09 -4.38 3.13
C LEU A 165 -10.40 -3.53 2.05
N LEU A 166 -11.13 -2.69 1.32
CA LEU A 166 -10.62 -1.60 0.49
C LEU A 166 -10.84 -0.22 1.14
N ASP A 167 -11.72 -0.12 2.13
CA ASP A 167 -12.01 1.15 2.79
C ASP A 167 -10.77 1.68 3.51
N GLY A 168 -10.42 2.94 3.25
CA GLY A 168 -9.24 3.59 3.82
C GLY A 168 -7.90 3.21 3.16
N LEU A 169 -7.88 2.37 2.11
CA LEU A 169 -6.69 2.24 1.25
C LEU A 169 -6.59 3.47 0.34
N VAL A 170 -5.39 4.03 0.25
CA VAL A 170 -5.12 5.16 -0.65
C VAL A 170 -5.26 4.65 -2.09
N LYS A 171 -6.30 5.08 -2.81
CA LYS A 171 -6.43 4.82 -4.25
C LYS A 171 -5.68 5.88 -5.03
N LEU A 172 -4.73 5.44 -5.85
CA LEU A 172 -3.99 6.34 -6.72
C LEU A 172 -4.78 6.53 -8.01
N GLU A 173 -5.03 7.79 -8.40
CA GLU A 173 -5.72 8.10 -9.67
C GLU A 173 -4.95 7.56 -10.88
N THR A 174 -3.63 7.45 -10.76
CA THR A 174 -2.76 6.82 -11.75
C THR A 174 -1.98 5.69 -11.07
N PRO A 175 -2.02 4.44 -11.56
CA PRO A 175 -1.23 3.36 -10.98
C PRO A 175 0.26 3.71 -11.02
N LEU A 176 0.95 3.50 -9.89
CA LEU A 176 2.40 3.71 -9.84
C LEU A 176 3.08 2.80 -10.85
N ARG A 177 4.04 3.37 -11.60
CA ARG A 177 4.86 2.57 -12.50
C ARG A 177 5.63 1.55 -11.65
N PRO A 178 5.70 0.28 -12.05
CA PRO A 178 6.45 -0.76 -11.32
C PRO A 178 7.97 -0.49 -11.23
N GLN A 179 8.46 0.49 -11.99
CA GLN A 179 9.86 0.87 -12.10
C GLN A 179 10.07 2.24 -11.44
N PRO A 180 11.18 2.43 -10.70
CA PRO A 180 11.48 3.71 -10.06
C PRO A 180 11.65 4.82 -11.12
N ILE A 181 11.23 6.02 -10.76
CA ILE A 181 11.57 7.24 -11.49
C ILE A 181 13.09 7.39 -11.37
N ALA A 182 13.78 7.36 -12.52
CA ALA A 182 15.22 7.54 -12.65
C ALA A 182 15.63 9.00 -12.43
#